data_AF-X5R6P1-F1
#
_entry.id   AF-X5R6P1-F1
#
_cell.length_a   1.000
_cell.length_b   1.000
_cell.length_c   1.000
_cell.angle_alpha   90.00
_cell.angle_beta   90.00
_cell.angle_gamma   90.00
#
_symmetry.space_group_name_H-M   'P 1'
#
loop_
_entity.id
_entity.type
_entity.pdbx_description
1 polymer ?
#
loop_
_entity_poly.entity_id
_entity_poly.type
_entity_poly.pdbx_seq_one_letter_code
_entity_poly.pdbx_strand_id
1 'polypeptide(L)'
;MVEFDAACCSTLWANRPLWDVFHCDIAKFDGRRYLDKVDLLAAGLPCLPFTVAGKQEGELDERNMFPDALRLIGEMRPKAIMIENVGVLGASLRNISRAIAEPARPARLRGRLAPVQCC
;
A
#
# COMPACT_ATOMS: atom_id res chain seq x y z
N MET A 1 10.38 -2.13 -1.66
CA MET A 1 9.42 -1.98 -2.76
C MET A 1 8.91 -3.35 -3.10
N VAL A 2 7.60 -3.53 -3.09
CA VAL A 2 6.98 -4.81 -3.39
C VAL A 2 6.33 -4.65 -4.75
N GLU A 3 6.73 -5.48 -5.71
CA GLU A 3 6.26 -5.42 -7.10
C GLU A 3 6.01 -6.85 -7.58
N PHE A 4 4.90 -7.06 -8.29
CA PHE A 4 4.50 -8.37 -8.78
C PHE A 4 4.94 -8.60 -10.24
N ASP A 5 5.03 -7.55 -11.06
CA ASP A 5 5.44 -7.68 -12.45
C ASP A 5 6.97 -7.74 -12.59
N ALA A 6 7.47 -8.81 -13.23
CA ALA A 6 8.90 -9.06 -13.39
C ALA A 6 9.60 -8.01 -14.29
N ALA A 7 8.92 -7.47 -15.29
CA ALA A 7 9.46 -6.43 -16.17
C ALA A 7 9.54 -5.08 -15.44
N CYS A 8 8.55 -4.76 -14.62
CA CYS A 8 8.61 -3.62 -13.70
C CYS A 8 9.79 -3.79 -12.72
N CYS A 9 9.94 -4.95 -12.06
CA CYS A 9 11.07 -5.24 -11.18
C CYS A 9 12.42 -5.02 -11.88
N SER A 10 12.55 -5.50 -13.11
CA SER A 10 13.76 -5.35 -13.93
C SER A 10 14.11 -3.88 -14.17
N THR A 11 13.10 -3.06 -14.49
CA THR A 11 13.26 -1.61 -14.66
C THR A 11 13.70 -0.94 -13.36
N LEU A 12 13.13 -1.37 -12.23
CA LEU A 12 13.42 -0.80 -10.91
C LEU A 12 14.83 -1.14 -10.44
N TRP A 13 15.28 -2.39 -10.59
CA TRP A 13 16.66 -2.76 -10.28
C TRP A 13 17.67 -1.98 -11.14
N ALA A 14 17.39 -1.80 -12.43
CA ALA A 14 18.26 -1.07 -13.34
C ALA A 14 18.38 0.43 -12.98
N ASN A 15 17.29 1.06 -12.56
CA ASN A 15 17.24 2.51 -12.31
C ASN A 15 17.38 2.89 -10.84
N ARG A 16 17.20 1.95 -9.90
CA ARG A 16 17.26 2.14 -8.45
C ARG A 16 18.03 0.99 -7.78
N PRO A 17 19.33 0.82 -8.10
CA PRO A 17 20.11 -0.34 -7.65
C PRO A 17 20.31 -0.42 -6.12
N LEU A 18 20.11 0.69 -5.41
CA LEU A 18 20.21 0.74 -3.94
C LEU A 18 18.87 0.49 -3.24
N TRP A 19 17.79 0.30 -3.99
CA TRP A 19 16.47 0.04 -3.40
C TRP A 19 16.30 -1.46 -3.16
N ASP A 20 15.78 -1.81 -1.99
CA ASP A 20 15.29 -3.16 -1.73
C ASP A 20 14.00 -3.36 -2.54
N VAL A 21 14.09 -4.03 -3.68
CA VAL A 21 12.96 -4.41 -4.53
C VAL A 21 12.69 -5.90 -4.36
N PHE A 22 11.48 -6.23 -3.92
CA PHE A 22 10.98 -7.57 -3.68
C PHE A 22 10.00 -7.92 -4.80
N HIS A 23 10.40 -8.85 -5.66
CA HIS A 23 9.52 -9.42 -6.67
C HIS A 23 8.60 -10.46 -6.01
N CYS A 24 7.46 -10.01 -5.49
CA CYS A 24 6.48 -10.89 -4.85
C CYS A 24 5.08 -10.26 -4.83
N ASP A 25 4.09 -11.13 -4.64
CA ASP A 25 2.72 -10.75 -4.33
C ASP A 25 2.64 -10.04 -2.96
N ILE A 26 1.94 -8.90 -2.91
CA ILE A 26 1.71 -8.12 -1.68
C ILE A 26 1.02 -8.96 -0.60
N ALA A 27 0.14 -9.88 -0.98
CA ALA A 27 -0.57 -10.78 -0.06
C ALA A 27 0.40 -11.70 0.70
N LYS A 28 1.57 -11.98 0.12
CA LYS A 28 2.62 -12.84 0.72
C LYS A 28 3.73 -12.04 1.40
N PHE A 29 3.71 -10.72 1.30
CA PHE A 29 4.72 -9.88 1.92
C PHE A 29 4.50 -9.76 3.43
N ASP A 30 5.54 -10.07 4.21
CA ASP A 30 5.54 -9.94 5.68
C ASP A 30 6.09 -8.57 6.09
N GLY A 31 5.17 -7.68 6.48
CA GLY A 31 5.47 -6.31 6.89
C GLY A 31 6.00 -6.20 8.32
N ARG A 32 5.84 -7.23 9.17
CA ARG A 32 6.19 -7.15 10.61
C ARG A 32 7.67 -6.86 10.85
N ARG A 33 8.54 -7.22 9.91
CA ARG A 33 9.98 -6.90 9.96
C ARG A 33 10.27 -5.37 9.97
N TYR A 34 9.30 -4.59 9.51
CA TYR A 34 9.32 -3.12 9.42
C TYR A 34 8.50 -2.40 10.49
N LEU A 35 7.98 -3.11 11.50
CA LEU A 35 7.23 -2.51 12.60
C LEU A 35 7.97 -1.31 13.21
N ASP A 36 7.30 -0.15 13.25
CA ASP A 36 7.79 1.14 13.76
C ASP A 36 9.05 1.70 13.05
N LYS A 37 9.42 1.13 11.88
CA LYS A 37 10.59 1.55 11.08
C LYS A 37 10.23 2.34 9.82
N VAL A 38 8.93 2.48 9.52
CA VAL A 38 8.43 3.13 8.31
C VAL A 38 7.94 4.54 8.63
N ASP A 39 8.56 5.56 8.02
CA ASP A 39 8.04 6.93 8.13
C ASP A 39 6.84 7.15 7.20
N LEU A 40 6.91 6.65 5.97
CA LEU A 40 5.85 6.77 4.98
C LEU A 40 5.65 5.43 4.27
N LEU A 41 4.40 4.98 4.23
CA LEU A 41 3.93 3.91 3.34
C LEU A 41 3.19 4.56 2.16
N ALA A 42 3.73 4.40 0.95
CA ALA A 42 3.14 5.01 -0.25
C ALA A 42 2.77 3.92 -1.25
N ALA A 43 1.48 3.70 -1.52
CA ALA A 43 0.98 2.64 -2.39
C ALA A 43 0.10 3.17 -3.51
N GLY A 44 0.33 2.72 -4.75
CA GLY A 44 -0.71 2.72 -5.78
C GLY A 44 -1.55 1.47 -5.59
N LEU A 45 -2.87 1.59 -5.56
CA LEU A 45 -3.74 0.42 -5.53
C LEU A 45 -4.57 0.42 -6.82
N PRO A 46 -4.69 -0.73 -7.51
CA PRO A 46 -5.51 -0.80 -8.72
C PRO A 46 -6.92 -0.31 -8.38
N CYS A 47 -7.45 0.56 -9.24
CA CYS A 47 -8.76 1.18 -9.04
C CYS A 47 -9.82 0.09 -8.88
N LEU A 48 -10.40 0.03 -7.69
CA LEU A 48 -11.56 -0.82 -7.40
C LEU A 48 -12.64 -0.51 -8.45
N PRO A 49 -13.31 -1.52 -9.04
CA PRO A 49 -14.48 -1.27 -9.84
C PRO A 49 -15.65 -0.92 -8.90
N PHE A 50 -15.61 0.25 -8.27
CA PHE A 50 -16.81 0.93 -7.80
C PHE A 50 -17.42 1.69 -8.98
N THR A 51 -17.65 1.00 -10.10
CA THR A 51 -18.42 1.58 -11.20
C THR A 51 -19.89 1.53 -10.81
N VAL A 52 -20.58 2.66 -10.98
CA VAL A 52 -22.03 2.83 -10.81
C VAL A 52 -22.83 2.02 -11.85
N ALA A 53 -22.18 1.16 -12.65
CA ALA A 53 -22.73 0.55 -13.87
C ALA A 53 -22.74 -0.98 -13.90
N GLY A 54 -22.57 -1.69 -12.79
CA GLY A 54 -22.79 -3.14 -12.79
C GLY A 54 -22.42 -3.84 -11.49
N LYS A 55 -23.43 -4.39 -10.82
CA LYS A 55 -23.38 -5.40 -9.74
C LYS A 55 -22.34 -5.17 -8.63
N GLN A 56 -22.87 -4.80 -7.45
CA GLN A 56 -22.17 -4.62 -6.18
C GLN A 56 -21.52 -5.92 -5.65
N GLU A 57 -20.49 -6.44 -6.31
CA GLU A 57 -19.62 -7.51 -5.78
C GLU A 57 -18.41 -6.89 -5.05
N GLY A 58 -18.65 -5.82 -4.27
CA GLY A 58 -17.62 -4.88 -3.82
C GLY A 58 -16.49 -5.46 -2.95
N GLU A 59 -16.73 -6.52 -2.17
CA GLU A 59 -15.73 -7.14 -1.29
C GLU A 59 -15.18 -8.48 -1.80
N LEU A 60 -15.73 -9.01 -2.91
CA LEU A 60 -15.37 -10.33 -3.46
C LEU A 60 -14.55 -10.24 -4.75
N ASP A 61 -14.21 -9.03 -5.21
CA ASP A 61 -13.31 -8.87 -6.34
C ASP A 61 -11.87 -9.27 -5.92
N GLU A 62 -11.38 -10.38 -6.45
CA GLU A 62 -10.02 -10.91 -6.20
C GLU A 62 -8.90 -9.91 -6.56
N ARG A 63 -9.22 -8.85 -7.31
CA ARG A 63 -8.29 -7.77 -7.66
C ARG A 63 -8.23 -6.67 -6.59
N ASN A 64 -9.01 -6.79 -5.52
CA ASN A 64 -9.01 -5.85 -4.41
C ASN A 64 -7.78 -6.04 -3.53
N MET A 65 -6.73 -5.25 -3.76
CA MET A 65 -5.51 -5.24 -2.93
C MET A 65 -5.64 -4.37 -1.67
N PHE A 66 -6.81 -3.79 -1.42
CA PHE A 66 -7.04 -2.92 -0.26
C PHE A 66 -6.94 -3.65 1.09
N PRO A 67 -7.47 -4.87 1.28
CA PRO A 67 -7.30 -5.64 2.50
C PRO A 67 -5.83 -5.90 2.82
N ASP A 68 -5.02 -6.21 1.81
CA ASP A 68 -3.57 -6.43 1.97
C ASP A 68 -2.85 -5.14 2.36
N ALA A 69 -3.21 -4.01 1.75
CA ALA A 69 -2.67 -2.72 2.14
C ALA A 69 -3.02 -2.38 3.61
N LEU A 70 -4.26 -2.60 4.04
CA LEU A 70 -4.67 -2.41 5.44
C LEU A 70 -3.92 -3.36 6.39
N ARG A 71 -3.72 -4.62 6.01
CA ARG A 71 -2.93 -5.58 6.77
C ARG A 71 -1.50 -5.07 6.95
N LEU A 72 -0.84 -4.63 5.88
CA LEU A 72 0.53 -4.10 5.96
C LEU A 72 0.61 -2.81 6.77
N ILE A 73 -0.39 -1.93 6.68
CA ILE A 73 -0.50 -0.75 7.55
C ILE A 73 -0.52 -1.15 9.02
N GLY A 74 -1.33 -2.15 9.38
CA GLY A 74 -1.41 -2.68 10.74
C GLY A 74 -0.10 -3.35 11.20
N GLU A 75 0.54 -4.14 10.33
CA GLU A 75 1.80 -4.83 10.63
C GLU A 75 3.00 -3.88 10.78
N MET A 76 3.06 -2.81 9.96
CA MET A 76 4.20 -1.88 9.95
C MET A 76 4.03 -0.68 10.87
N ARG A 77 2.78 -0.24 11.11
CA ARG A 77 2.44 1.00 11.83
C ARG A 77 3.19 2.24 11.30
N PRO A 78 3.08 2.56 9.99
CA PRO A 78 3.79 3.69 9.41
C PRO A 78 3.29 5.02 10.01
N LYS A 79 4.18 6.03 10.08
CA LYS A 79 3.79 7.36 10.61
C LYS A 79 2.86 8.13 9.68
N ALA A 80 2.97 7.88 8.38
CA ALA A 80 2.13 8.48 7.35
C ALA A 80 1.82 7.44 6.25
N ILE A 81 0.67 7.61 5.60
CA ILE A 81 0.20 6.76 4.50
C ILE A 81 -0.20 7.66 3.33
N MET A 82 0.26 7.31 2.12
CA MET A 82 -0.16 7.92 0.87
C MET A 82 -0.71 6.84 -0.04
N ILE A 83 -1.94 7.01 -0.53
CA ILE A 83 -2.55 6.07 -1.46
C ILE A 83 -2.93 6.84 -2.73
N GLU A 84 -2.38 6.40 -3.86
CA GLU A 84 -2.72 6.91 -5.19
C GLU A 84 -3.90 6.09 -5.74
N ASN A 85 -4.88 6.77 -6.34
CA ASN A 85 -6.04 6.13 -6.95
C ASN A 85 -6.63 7.03 -8.05
N VAL A 86 -7.12 6.41 -9.13
CA VAL A 86 -7.69 7.08 -10.31
C VAL A 86 -9.23 7.13 -10.32
N GLY A 87 -9.90 7.10 -9.15
CA GLY A 87 -11.37 7.11 -9.03
C GLY A 87 -11.91 7.65 -7.69
N VAL A 88 -13.24 7.62 -7.49
CA VAL A 88 -13.90 8.16 -6.27
C VAL A 88 -13.54 7.32 -5.03
N LEU A 89 -12.63 7.85 -4.21
CA LEU A 89 -12.09 7.24 -2.97
C LEU A 89 -13.06 7.22 -1.76
N GLY A 90 -14.32 7.64 -1.92
CA GLY A 90 -15.20 8.00 -0.81
C GLY A 90 -15.53 6.87 0.17
N ALA A 91 -15.61 5.62 -0.29
CA ALA A 91 -15.86 4.46 0.57
C ALA A 91 -14.58 3.95 1.26
N SER A 92 -13.47 3.89 0.51
CA SER A 92 -12.18 3.38 0.99
C SER A 92 -11.50 4.28 2.02
N LEU A 93 -11.65 5.61 1.93
CA LEU A 93 -11.09 6.57 2.89
C LEU A 93 -11.56 6.33 4.33
N ARG A 94 -12.82 5.92 4.53
CA ARG A 94 -13.37 5.64 5.88
C ARG A 94 -12.68 4.46 6.55
N ASN A 95 -12.29 3.45 5.77
CA ASN A 95 -11.62 2.26 6.29
C ASN A 95 -10.16 2.56 6.65
N ILE A 96 -9.46 3.37 5.85
CA ILE A 96 -8.11 3.87 6.18
C ILE A 96 -8.15 4.74 7.44
N SER A 97 -9.09 5.70 7.54
CA SER A 97 -9.18 6.58 8.71
C SER A 97 -9.41 5.80 10.00
N ARG A 98 -10.16 4.70 9.96
CA ARG A 98 -10.39 3.82 11.11
C ARG A 98 -9.15 3.01 11.46
N ALA A 99 -8.38 2.53 10.48
CA ALA A 99 -7.11 1.85 10.72
C ALA A 99 -6.04 2.78 11.32
N ILE A 100 -6.11 4.08 11.02
CA ILE A 100 -5.17 5.10 11.52
C ILE A 100 -5.65 5.73 12.86
N ALA A 101 -6.87 5.45 13.33
CA ALA A 101 -7.48 6.15 14.47
C ALA A 101 -6.86 5.89 15.87
N GLU A 102 -5.81 5.06 15.98
CA GLU A 102 -4.97 5.08 17.18
C GLU A 102 -3.92 6.19 17.06
N PRO A 103 -3.63 6.97 18.13
CA PRO A 103 -2.93 8.24 18.02
C PRO A 103 -1.52 8.02 17.46
N ALA A 104 -1.34 8.30 16.17
CA ALA A 104 -0.05 8.49 15.56
C ALA A 104 0.65 9.61 16.33
N ARG A 105 1.64 9.24 17.15
CA ARG A 105 2.48 10.21 17.87
C ARG A 105 2.98 11.26 16.87
N PRO A 106 3.06 12.55 17.25
CA PRO A 106 3.56 13.58 16.37
C PRO A 106 5.03 13.31 16.08
N ALA A 107 5.30 12.62 14.98
CA ALA A 107 6.63 12.19 14.61
C ALA A 107 7.16 13.10 13.51
N ARG A 108 8.26 13.79 13.83
CA ARG A 108 9.07 14.52 12.87
C ARG A 108 9.46 13.54 11.75
N LEU A 109 8.95 13.74 10.53
CA LEU A 109 9.32 12.94 9.35
C LEU A 109 10.82 13.08 9.12
N ARG A 110 11.61 12.02 9.42
CA ARG A 110 13.05 11.96 9.16
C ARG A 110 13.34 11.05 7.98
N GLY A 111 12.71 11.32 6.82
CA GLY A 111 13.19 10.91 5.50
C GLY A 111 13.51 9.44 5.23
N ARG A 112 13.13 8.46 6.08
CA ARG A 112 13.25 7.04 5.74
C ARG A 112 11.95 6.57 5.10
N LEU A 113 11.89 6.75 3.79
CA LEU A 113 10.87 6.15 2.94
C LEU A 113 11.00 4.63 2.99
N ALA A 114 9.94 3.91 3.37
CA ALA A 114 9.83 2.52 2.99
C ALA A 114 9.10 2.50 1.65
N PRO A 115 9.75 2.09 0.55
CA PRO A 115 9.09 2.08 -0.74
C PRO A 115 8.12 0.89 -0.75
N VAL A 116 6.81 1.15 -0.82
CA VAL A 116 5.79 0.12 -1.06
C VAL A 116 4.81 0.63 -2.10
N GLN A 117 5.32 1.02 -3.26
CA GLN A 117 4.48 1.30 -4.41
C GLN A 117 4.11 -0.04 -5.05
N CYS A 118 2.84 -0.44 -4.92
CA CYS A 118 2.24 -1.47 -5.76
C CYS A 118 1.71 -0.82 -7.04
N CYS A 119 1.83 -1.54 -8.15
CA CYS A 119 0.97 -1.40 -9.32
C CYS A 119 0.17 -2.70 -9.46
#